data_AF-A0A1X7UBG8-F1
#
_entry.id   AF-A0A1X7UBG8-F1
#
_cell.length_a   1.000
_cell.length_b   1.000
_cell.length_c   1.000
_cell.angle_alpha   90.00
_cell.angle_beta   90.00
_cell.angle_gamma   90.00
#
_symmetry.space_group_name_H-M   'P 1'
#
loop_
_entity.id
_entity.type
_entity.pdbx_description
1 polymer ?
#
loop_
_entity_poly.entity_id
_entity_poly.type
_entity_poly.pdbx_seq_one_letter_code
_entity_poly.pdbx_strand_id
1 'polypeptide(L)'
;MNTVIALFLALLLLLPLSNANFIVEIEAEYGFSTNAEKHYRSGAANGLAVFLKQEGQIALFFQVTSEETCLMQVHDILYSNDGSSNAFILHLNNKSIGEAVNNASNNNTYLLNQFISTGQAGEEVIIREGLYNLTITVETADEFGVEIDSVSVYMMHCSNITTNVSVVYNG
;
A
#
# COMPACT_ATOMS: atom_id res chain seq x y z
N MET A 1 49.01 -24.41 -21.32
CA MET A 1 48.28 -24.46 -20.02
C MET A 1 47.62 -23.11 -19.69
N ASN A 2 47.16 -22.33 -20.69
CA ASN A 2 46.66 -20.95 -20.48
C ASN A 2 45.20 -20.73 -20.92
N THR A 3 44.51 -21.76 -21.41
CA THR A 3 43.15 -21.65 -21.97
C THR A 3 42.03 -21.94 -20.97
N VAL A 4 42.34 -22.55 -19.82
CA VAL A 4 41.31 -22.95 -18.83
C VAL A 4 40.88 -21.78 -17.91
N ILE A 5 41.71 -20.73 -17.78
CA ILE A 5 41.44 -19.61 -16.87
C ILE A 5 40.44 -18.61 -17.46
N ALA A 6 40.34 -18.50 -18.80
CA ALA A 6 39.43 -17.55 -19.45
C ALA A 6 37.94 -17.94 -19.35
N LEU A 7 37.63 -19.24 -19.22
CA LEU A 7 36.24 -19.72 -19.15
C LEU A 7 35.60 -19.44 -17.78
N PHE A 8 36.40 -19.35 -16.71
CA PHE A 8 35.90 -19.06 -15.35
C PHE A 8 35.57 -17.57 -15.16
N LEU A 9 36.24 -16.67 -15.88
CA LEU A 9 36.00 -15.22 -15.74
C LEU A 9 34.73 -14.74 -16.46
N ALA A 10 34.33 -15.43 -17.55
CA ALA A 10 33.08 -15.13 -18.26
C ALA A 10 31.83 -15.63 -17.52
N LEU A 11 31.96 -16.64 -16.64
CA LEU A 11 30.84 -17.23 -15.90
C LEU A 11 30.41 -16.39 -14.67
N LEU A 12 31.27 -15.48 -14.20
CA LEU A 12 31.01 -14.60 -13.05
C LEU A 12 30.26 -13.30 -13.39
N LEU A 13 30.02 -13.01 -14.68
CA LEU A 13 29.37 -11.78 -15.14
C LEU A 13 27.88 -11.94 -15.52
N LEU A 14 27.32 -13.13 -15.38
CA LEU A 14 25.89 -13.39 -15.55
C LEU A 14 25.23 -13.58 -14.19
N LEU A 15 25.50 -12.70 -13.22
CA LEU A 15 24.58 -12.57 -12.10
C LEU A 15 23.29 -12.03 -12.72
N PRO A 16 22.19 -12.80 -12.74
CA PRO A 16 20.92 -12.24 -13.16
C PRO A 16 20.68 -11.04 -12.23
N LEU A 17 20.53 -9.85 -12.81
CA LEU A 17 19.94 -8.72 -12.11
C LEU A 17 18.60 -9.25 -11.60
N SER A 18 18.56 -9.63 -10.33
CA SER A 18 17.38 -10.22 -9.75
C SER A 18 16.28 -9.16 -9.85
N ASN A 19 15.15 -9.52 -10.47
CA ASN A 19 13.92 -8.76 -10.35
C ASN A 19 13.69 -8.53 -8.85
N ALA A 20 13.94 -7.31 -8.40
CA ALA A 20 14.03 -7.00 -6.99
C ALA A 20 12.68 -6.43 -6.56
N ASN A 21 11.81 -7.29 -6.04
CA ASN A 21 10.53 -6.82 -5.52
C ASN A 21 10.77 -5.88 -4.32
N PHE A 22 9.97 -4.83 -4.19
CA PHE A 22 10.07 -3.87 -3.10
C PHE A 22 8.71 -3.37 -2.65
N ILE A 23 8.63 -2.88 -1.41
CA ILE A 23 7.39 -2.36 -0.81
C ILE A 23 7.51 -0.84 -0.72
N VAL A 24 6.43 -0.15 -1.04
CA VAL A 24 6.28 1.29 -0.87
C VAL A 24 5.14 1.53 0.10
N GLU A 25 5.43 2.21 1.20
CA GLU A 25 4.44 2.62 2.18
C GLU A 25 3.97 4.05 1.88
N ILE A 26 2.66 4.26 1.98
CA ILE A 26 1.99 5.53 1.71
C ILE A 26 1.10 5.85 2.89
N GLU A 27 1.43 6.92 3.62
CA GLU A 27 0.66 7.34 4.78
C GLU A 27 -0.72 7.86 4.35
N ALA A 28 -1.75 7.44 5.07
CA ALA A 28 -3.13 7.74 4.76
C ALA A 28 -3.41 9.25 4.86
N GLU A 29 -2.77 9.93 5.81
CA GLU A 29 -2.94 11.37 6.03
C GLU A 29 -2.40 12.24 4.89
N TYR A 30 -1.59 11.70 3.97
CA TYR A 30 -1.14 12.42 2.78
C TYR A 30 -2.16 12.37 1.62
N GLY A 31 -3.21 11.57 1.75
CA GLY A 31 -4.27 11.42 0.75
C GLY A 31 -5.32 12.53 0.75
N PHE A 32 -6.08 12.59 -0.34
CA PHE A 32 -7.35 13.33 -0.39
C PHE A 32 -8.43 12.47 0.24
N SER A 33 -9.15 12.98 1.23
CA SER A 33 -10.20 12.20 1.90
C SER A 33 -11.57 12.85 1.76
N THR A 34 -12.63 12.03 1.64
CA THR A 34 -14.03 12.48 1.63
C THR A 34 -14.80 11.71 2.71
N ASN A 35 -15.70 12.41 3.43
CA ASN A 35 -16.39 11.87 4.60
C ASN A 35 -15.42 11.22 5.62
N ALA A 36 -14.33 11.94 5.90
CA ALA A 36 -13.22 11.46 6.71
C ALA A 36 -12.72 12.55 7.66
N GLU A 37 -12.13 12.14 8.78
CA GLU A 37 -11.50 13.03 9.75
C GLU A 37 -10.07 12.55 10.02
N LYS A 38 -9.16 13.45 10.39
CA LYS A 38 -7.81 13.07 10.83
C LYS A 38 -7.77 13.07 12.35
N HIS A 39 -7.38 11.96 12.94
CA HIS A 39 -7.27 11.81 14.39
C HIS A 39 -5.83 11.61 14.82
N TYR A 40 -5.48 12.19 15.97
CA TYR A 40 -4.22 11.83 16.62
C TYR A 40 -4.33 10.44 17.25
N ARG A 41 -3.36 9.57 16.98
CA ARG A 41 -3.23 8.24 17.59
C ARG A 41 -1.78 7.97 17.95
N SER A 42 -1.53 7.58 19.19
CA SER A 42 -0.15 7.37 19.65
C SER A 42 0.52 6.14 19.03
N GLY A 43 -0.26 5.24 18.43
CA GLY A 43 0.25 4.05 17.75
C GLY A 43 0.46 4.21 16.25
N ALA A 44 0.04 5.33 15.66
CA ALA A 44 0.21 5.62 14.24
C ALA A 44 1.66 6.04 13.94
N ALA A 45 2.18 5.72 12.76
CA ALA A 45 3.58 5.95 12.38
C ALA A 45 4.01 7.42 12.56
N ASN A 46 3.16 8.36 12.14
CA ASN A 46 3.38 9.81 12.29
C ASN A 46 2.47 10.45 13.35
N GLY A 47 1.82 9.63 14.18
CA GLY A 47 0.88 10.10 15.19
C GLY A 47 -0.49 10.52 14.65
N LEU A 48 -0.76 10.34 13.36
CA LEU A 48 -2.03 10.67 12.70
C LEU A 48 -2.60 9.44 12.01
N ALA A 49 -3.91 9.29 12.05
CA ALA A 49 -4.63 8.31 11.26
C ALA A 49 -5.88 8.94 10.64
N VAL A 50 -6.33 8.42 9.51
CA VAL A 50 -7.53 8.88 8.82
C VAL A 50 -8.72 8.02 9.24
N PHE A 51 -9.64 8.64 9.96
CA PHE A 51 -10.90 8.06 10.38
C PHE A 51 -11.92 8.08 9.25
N LEU A 52 -12.49 6.92 8.94
CA LEU A 52 -13.49 6.70 7.91
C LEU A 52 -14.74 6.05 8.50
N LYS A 53 -15.90 6.57 8.10
CA LYS A 53 -17.20 5.90 8.27
C LYS A 53 -17.62 5.22 6.98
N GLN A 54 -18.79 4.57 6.99
CA GLN A 54 -19.39 4.02 5.78
C GLN A 54 -19.43 5.08 4.67
N GLU A 55 -19.05 4.67 3.46
CA GLU A 55 -18.88 5.52 2.27
C GLU A 55 -17.74 6.56 2.35
N GLY A 56 -16.97 6.56 3.45
CA GLY A 56 -15.73 7.32 3.58
C GLY A 56 -14.67 6.82 2.61
N GLN A 57 -13.89 7.75 2.04
CA GLN A 57 -12.87 7.42 1.05
C GLN A 57 -11.56 8.16 1.31
N ILE A 58 -10.46 7.49 0.96
CA ILE A 58 -9.11 8.07 0.86
C ILE A 58 -8.57 7.79 -0.53
N ALA A 59 -8.13 8.84 -1.22
CA ALA A 59 -7.43 8.78 -2.50
C ALA A 59 -5.95 9.10 -2.29
N LEU A 60 -5.11 8.09 -2.51
CA LEU A 60 -3.66 8.15 -2.36
C LEU A 60 -3.00 8.25 -3.74
N PHE A 61 -2.18 9.27 -3.92
CA PHE A 61 -1.52 9.53 -5.19
C PHE A 61 -0.05 9.17 -5.11
N PHE A 62 0.44 8.45 -6.11
CA PHE A 62 1.85 8.15 -6.24
C PHE A 62 2.27 8.19 -7.72
N GLN A 63 3.49 8.67 -7.94
CA GLN A 63 4.11 8.72 -9.25
C GLN A 63 5.08 7.55 -9.37
N VAL A 64 4.97 6.81 -10.47
CA VAL A 64 5.94 5.79 -10.85
C VAL A 64 6.81 6.36 -11.97
N THR A 65 8.12 6.29 -11.79
CA THR A 65 9.13 6.56 -12.82
C THR A 65 9.90 5.27 -13.06
N SER A 66 9.77 4.66 -14.23
CA SER A 66 10.39 3.37 -14.52
C SER A 66 10.61 3.16 -16.01
N GLU A 67 11.72 2.53 -16.36
CA GLU A 67 11.99 2.00 -17.71
C GLU A 67 11.38 0.61 -17.92
N GLU A 68 10.84 0.00 -16.86
CA GLU A 68 10.34 -1.36 -16.81
C GLU A 68 8.81 -1.40 -16.70
N THR A 69 8.23 -2.55 -17.05
CA THR A 69 6.82 -2.84 -16.72
C THR A 69 6.80 -3.68 -15.46
N CYS A 70 6.21 -3.15 -14.39
CA CYS A 70 6.07 -3.84 -13.10
C CYS A 70 4.69 -4.52 -13.00
N LEU A 71 4.56 -5.43 -12.04
CA LEU A 71 3.28 -5.71 -11.40
C LEU A 71 3.22 -4.97 -10.06
N MET A 72 2.02 -4.57 -9.64
CA MET A 72 1.76 -4.00 -8.32
C MET A 72 0.56 -4.68 -7.68
N GLN A 73 0.57 -4.77 -6.37
CA GLN A 73 -0.59 -5.19 -5.59
C GLN A 73 -0.61 -4.44 -4.25
N VAL A 74 -1.78 -4.27 -3.66
CA VAL A 74 -1.87 -3.77 -2.28
C VAL A 74 -1.33 -4.85 -1.35
N HIS A 75 -0.21 -4.54 -0.70
CA HIS A 75 0.48 -5.45 0.21
C HIS A 75 -0.19 -5.48 1.57
N ASP A 76 -0.57 -4.31 2.07
CA ASP A 76 -1.18 -4.16 3.38
C ASP A 76 -1.95 -2.84 3.49
N ILE A 77 -2.99 -2.85 4.34
CA ILE A 77 -3.67 -1.67 4.83
C ILE A 77 -3.52 -1.72 6.35
N LEU A 78 -2.76 -0.79 6.90
CA LEU A 78 -2.50 -0.72 8.32
C LEU A 78 -3.62 0.08 8.98
N TYR A 79 -4.44 -0.58 9.80
CA TYR A 79 -5.67 -0.01 10.34
C TYR A 79 -5.80 -0.20 11.86
N SER A 80 -6.57 0.66 12.51
CA SER A 80 -7.08 0.43 13.87
C SER A 80 -8.61 0.39 13.87
N ASN A 81 -9.18 -0.50 14.67
CA ASN A 81 -10.63 -0.70 14.77
C ASN A 81 -11.00 -1.13 16.19
N ASP A 82 -12.11 -0.60 16.69
CA ASP A 82 -12.68 -0.97 17.99
C ASP A 82 -14.18 -1.30 17.91
N GLY A 83 -14.57 -1.96 16.83
CA GLY A 83 -15.93 -2.40 16.59
C GLY A 83 -16.02 -3.67 15.75
N SER A 84 -17.05 -3.70 14.93
CA SER A 84 -17.36 -4.76 13.97
C SER A 84 -16.37 -4.77 12.82
N SER A 85 -16.36 -5.85 12.04
CA SER A 85 -15.60 -5.88 10.79
C SER A 85 -16.14 -4.85 9.80
N ASN A 86 -15.25 -4.25 9.03
CA ASN A 86 -15.46 -3.28 7.99
C ASN A 86 -14.87 -3.83 6.69
N ALA A 87 -15.57 -3.57 5.58
CA ALA A 87 -15.14 -3.96 4.25
C ALA A 87 -14.63 -2.74 3.49
N PHE A 88 -13.52 -2.92 2.79
CA PHE A 88 -12.89 -1.91 1.96
C PHE A 88 -12.95 -2.35 0.50
N ILE A 89 -13.34 -1.45 -0.40
CA ILE A 89 -13.16 -1.63 -1.84
C ILE A 89 -11.96 -0.80 -2.28
N LEU A 90 -11.08 -1.45 -3.04
CA LEU A 90 -9.84 -0.88 -3.55
C LEU A 90 -9.99 -0.58 -5.03
N HIS A 91 -9.66 0.65 -5.42
CA HIS A 91 -9.65 1.07 -6.82
C HIS A 91 -8.30 1.65 -7.20
N LEU A 92 -7.79 1.29 -8.37
CA LEU A 92 -6.65 1.95 -8.98
C LEU A 92 -7.09 2.65 -10.27
N ASN A 93 -6.92 3.97 -10.35
CA ASN A 93 -7.35 4.80 -11.48
C ASN A 93 -8.82 4.51 -11.89
N ASN A 94 -9.71 4.43 -10.88
CA ASN A 94 -11.14 4.11 -11.01
C ASN A 94 -11.48 2.66 -11.43
N LYS A 95 -10.50 1.77 -11.61
CA LYS A 95 -10.73 0.34 -11.80
C LYS A 95 -10.71 -0.36 -10.44
N SER A 96 -11.76 -1.10 -10.09
CA SER A 96 -11.72 -1.96 -8.91
C SER A 96 -10.61 -3.00 -9.06
N ILE A 97 -9.74 -3.08 -8.08
CA ILE A 97 -8.65 -4.06 -7.99
C ILE A 97 -8.92 -5.09 -6.90
N GLY A 98 -10.03 -4.99 -6.16
CA GLY A 98 -10.47 -5.99 -5.19
C GLY A 98 -10.88 -5.38 -3.86
N GLU A 99 -10.88 -6.21 -2.82
CA GLU A 99 -11.44 -5.89 -1.51
C GLU A 99 -10.50 -6.32 -0.38
N ALA A 100 -10.63 -5.67 0.77
CA ALA A 100 -10.02 -6.06 2.03
C ALA A 100 -11.08 -6.05 3.14
N VAL A 101 -10.88 -6.85 4.17
CA VAL A 101 -11.77 -6.88 5.34
C VAL A 101 -10.91 -6.83 6.59
N ASN A 102 -11.23 -5.93 7.51
CA ASN A 102 -10.57 -5.94 8.81
C ASN A 102 -11.20 -6.95 9.77
N ASN A 103 -10.44 -7.34 10.79
CA ASN A 103 -10.98 -8.17 11.86
C ASN A 103 -11.86 -7.33 12.80
N ALA A 104 -12.97 -7.93 13.24
CA ALA A 104 -13.79 -7.38 14.31
C ALA A 104 -13.05 -7.52 15.66
N SER A 105 -13.02 -6.44 16.44
CA SER A 105 -12.38 -6.42 17.76
C SER A 105 -12.92 -5.27 18.59
N ASN A 106 -13.13 -5.47 19.89
CA ASN A 106 -13.61 -4.43 20.80
C ASN A 106 -12.90 -4.53 22.15
N ASN A 107 -12.35 -3.40 22.61
CA ASN A 107 -11.70 -3.21 23.90
C ASN A 107 -11.83 -1.76 24.42
N ASN A 108 -13.04 -1.21 24.43
CA ASN A 108 -13.35 0.09 25.07
C ASN A 108 -12.37 1.23 24.69
N THR A 109 -12.18 1.46 23.40
CA THR A 109 -11.32 2.44 22.70
C THR A 109 -9.82 2.17 22.74
N TYR A 110 -9.36 1.17 23.48
CA TYR A 110 -7.93 0.88 23.58
C TYR A 110 -7.31 0.47 22.23
N LEU A 111 -8.08 -0.22 21.39
CA LEU A 111 -7.62 -0.70 20.08
C LEU A 111 -7.43 0.41 19.06
N LEU A 112 -7.97 1.61 19.28
CA LEU A 112 -7.78 2.74 18.37
C LEU A 112 -6.32 3.21 18.28
N ASN A 113 -5.48 2.86 19.27
CA ASN A 113 -4.03 3.11 19.25
C ASN A 113 -3.22 1.86 18.87
N GLN A 114 -3.87 0.80 18.38
CA GLN A 114 -3.21 -0.44 17.95
C GLN A 114 -3.51 -0.67 16.48
N PHE A 115 -2.46 -0.57 15.67
CA PHE A 115 -2.58 -0.74 14.23
C PHE A 115 -2.23 -2.17 13.82
N ILE A 116 -3.12 -2.76 13.02
CA ILE A 116 -3.10 -4.16 12.62
C ILE A 116 -3.11 -4.21 11.09
N SER A 117 -2.38 -5.18 10.56
CA SER A 117 -2.30 -5.50 9.14
C SER A 117 -3.59 -6.16 8.65
N THR A 118 -4.15 -5.72 7.51
CA THR A 118 -5.13 -6.53 6.75
C THR A 118 -4.46 -7.70 6.03
N GLY A 119 -3.16 -7.58 5.78
CA GLY A 119 -2.44 -8.41 4.84
C GLY A 119 -2.75 -8.02 3.40
N GLN A 120 -2.28 -8.86 2.48
CA GLN A 120 -2.36 -8.65 1.04
C GLN A 120 -3.81 -8.61 0.56
N ALA A 121 -4.11 -7.62 -0.28
CA ALA A 121 -5.46 -7.37 -0.77
C ALA A 121 -5.46 -7.06 -2.27
N GLY A 122 -6.56 -7.43 -2.93
CA GLY A 122 -6.77 -7.19 -4.35
C GLY A 122 -5.92 -8.04 -5.29
N GLU A 123 -6.06 -7.76 -6.58
CA GLU A 123 -5.41 -8.42 -7.71
C GLU A 123 -4.07 -7.75 -8.05
N GLU A 124 -3.17 -8.51 -8.67
CA GLU A 124 -1.97 -7.95 -9.29
C GLU A 124 -2.35 -7.14 -10.54
N VAL A 125 -1.81 -5.93 -10.64
CA VAL A 125 -2.05 -5.02 -11.75
C VAL A 125 -0.75 -4.62 -12.43
N ILE A 126 -0.79 -4.52 -13.76
CA ILE A 126 0.35 -4.04 -14.54
C ILE A 126 0.51 -2.54 -14.33
N ILE A 127 1.72 -2.12 -13.95
CA ILE A 127 2.10 -0.72 -13.73
C ILE A 127 3.25 -0.35 -14.66
N ARG A 128 3.16 0.86 -15.21
CA ARG A 128 4.19 1.54 -16.02
C ARG A 128 4.44 2.93 -15.45
N GLU A 129 5.42 3.65 -16.00
CA GLU A 129 5.60 5.08 -15.73
C GLU A 129 4.27 5.85 -15.82
N GLY A 130 3.97 6.64 -14.80
CA GLY A 130 2.72 7.42 -14.73
C GLY A 130 2.31 7.79 -13.31
N LEU A 131 1.29 8.65 -13.24
CA LEU A 131 0.62 9.02 -12.00
C LEU A 131 -0.54 8.05 -11.75
N TYR A 132 -0.64 7.55 -10.53
CA TYR A 132 -1.68 6.63 -10.10
C TYR A 132 -2.45 7.19 -8.91
N ASN A 133 -3.73 6.85 -8.85
CA ASN A 133 -4.62 7.09 -7.73
C ASN A 133 -5.11 5.74 -7.19
N LEU A 134 -4.65 5.37 -6.00
CA LEU A 134 -5.20 4.26 -5.22
C LEU A 134 -6.27 4.82 -4.28
N THR A 135 -7.53 4.47 -4.53
CA THR A 135 -8.67 4.85 -3.71
C THR A 135 -9.13 3.69 -2.85
N ILE A 136 -9.26 3.94 -1.55
CA ILE A 136 -9.84 3.02 -0.56
C ILE A 136 -11.21 3.58 -0.18
N THR A 137 -12.25 2.78 -0.32
CA THR A 137 -13.62 3.13 0.07
C THR A 137 -14.10 2.17 1.13
N VAL A 138 -14.62 2.69 2.24
CA VAL A 138 -15.29 1.85 3.25
C VAL A 138 -16.70 1.55 2.76
N GLU A 139 -16.94 0.31 2.33
CA GLU A 139 -18.26 -0.11 1.83
C GLU A 139 -19.24 -0.37 2.99
N THR A 140 -18.78 -1.10 4.00
CA THR A 140 -19.56 -1.41 5.20
C THR A 140 -18.77 -1.01 6.42
N ALA A 141 -19.35 -0.17 7.28
CA ALA A 141 -18.83 0.10 8.61
C ALA A 141 -19.96 0.21 9.63
N ASP A 142 -19.64 -0.07 10.89
CA ASP A 142 -20.54 0.23 11.99
C ASP A 142 -20.43 1.70 12.41
N GLU A 143 -21.07 2.06 13.52
CA GLU A 143 -21.06 3.44 14.03
C GLU A 143 -19.67 3.91 14.49
N PHE A 144 -18.76 2.97 14.77
CA PHE A 144 -17.42 3.25 15.28
C PHE A 144 -16.41 3.49 14.18
N GLY A 145 -16.70 3.08 12.93
CA GLY A 145 -15.83 3.32 11.77
C GLY A 145 -14.49 2.59 11.86
N VAL A 146 -13.51 3.08 11.12
CA VAL A 146 -12.16 2.52 11.07
C VAL A 146 -11.13 3.62 10.84
N GLU A 147 -9.93 3.46 11.37
CA GLU A 147 -8.84 4.41 11.17
C GLU A 147 -7.73 3.76 10.37
N ILE A 148 -7.27 4.43 9.32
CA ILE A 148 -6.17 3.96 8.47
C ILE A 148 -4.93 4.80 8.77
N ASP A 149 -3.82 4.16 9.10
CA ASP A 149 -2.51 4.79 9.30
C ASP A 149 -1.79 4.88 7.95
N SER A 150 -1.57 3.72 7.32
CA SER A 150 -0.82 3.63 6.08
C SER A 150 -1.34 2.54 5.16
N VAL A 151 -0.94 2.62 3.91
CA VAL A 151 -1.19 1.61 2.89
C VAL A 151 0.12 1.29 2.23
N SER A 152 0.46 0.00 2.13
CA SER A 152 1.66 -0.42 1.44
C SER A 152 1.32 -1.14 0.14
N VAL A 153 2.09 -0.84 -0.91
CA VAL A 153 1.99 -1.50 -2.21
C VAL A 153 3.25 -2.31 -2.48
N TYR A 154 3.08 -3.53 -2.99
CA TYR A 154 4.17 -4.40 -3.39
C TYR A 154 4.43 -4.27 -4.88
N MET A 155 5.62 -3.81 -5.23
CA MET A 155 6.09 -3.70 -6.61
C MET A 155 6.88 -4.97 -6.96
N MET A 156 6.48 -5.63 -8.04
CA MET A 156 7.00 -6.92 -8.48
C MET A 156 7.55 -6.86 -9.90
N HIS A 157 8.53 -7.71 -10.18
CA HIS A 157 9.13 -7.86 -11.51
C HIS A 157 9.79 -6.59 -12.06
N CYS A 158 10.19 -5.68 -11.19
CA CYS A 158 11.00 -4.53 -11.55
C CYS A 158 11.99 -4.21 -10.44
N SER A 159 13.08 -3.53 -10.77
CA SER A 159 14.15 -3.21 -9.83
C SER A 159 13.94 -1.85 -9.17
N ASN A 160 14.23 -1.73 -7.87
CA ASN A 160 14.27 -0.43 -7.17
C ASN A 160 15.43 0.48 -7.62
N ILE A 161 16.31 0.01 -8.50
CA ILE A 161 17.37 0.80 -9.13
C ILE A 161 16.84 1.57 -10.35
N THR A 162 15.97 0.92 -11.13
CA THR A 162 15.41 1.44 -12.40
C THR A 162 13.98 1.94 -12.23
N THR A 163 13.33 1.61 -11.12
CA THR A 163 11.97 2.02 -10.78
C THR A 163 11.97 2.82 -9.48
N ASN A 164 11.44 4.03 -9.55
CA ASN A 164 11.18 4.88 -8.41
C ASN A 164 9.67 5.07 -8.24
N VAL A 165 9.20 5.03 -7.00
CA VAL A 165 7.81 5.33 -6.64
C VAL A 165 7.85 6.44 -5.60
N SER A 166 7.25 7.59 -5.92
CA SER A 166 7.17 8.72 -5.01
C SER A 166 5.73 9.05 -4.65
N VAL A 167 5.48 9.24 -3.36
CA VAL A 167 4.17 9.69 -2.85
C VAL A 167 3.95 11.15 -3.24
N VAL A 168 2.75 11.45 -3.73
CA VAL A 168 2.31 12.82 -4.04
C VAL A 168 1.45 13.31 -2.88
N TYR A 169 2.04 14.19 -2.08
CA TYR A 169 1.41 14.74 -0.89
C TYR A 169 0.33 15.75 -1.26
N ASN A 170 -0.86 15.59 -0.68
CA ASN A 170 -1.87 16.63 -0.66
C ASN A 170 -1.75 17.43 0.65
N GLY A 171 -1.34 18.70 0.53
CA GLY A 171 -1.12 19.61 1.65
C GLY A 171 -2.38 20.11 2.31
#